data_AF-A0A935JQZ7-F1
#
_entry.id   AF-A0A935JQZ7-F1
#
_cell.length_a   1.000
_cell.length_b   1.000
_cell.length_c   1.000
_cell.angle_alpha   90.00
_cell.angle_beta   90.00
_cell.angle_gamma   90.00
#
_symmetry.space_group_name_H-M   'P 1'
#
loop_
_entity.id
_entity.type
_entity.pdbx_description
1 polymer ?
#
loop_
_entity_poly.entity_id
_entity_poly.type
_entity_poly.pdbx_seq_one_letter_code
_entity_poly.pdbx_strand_id
1 'polypeptide(L)'
;MIGDGMGLSQITAGLYSNNNFLELERCTHIGLHKSHSADDLITDSAAGATAFSIGMKSNNKYLGLDSLGIPHQTILEYLSKKNYKTGLLVTSTIVHATPAAFYAHQKSRNDYEKIAVDLMATDVDLLIGGGKKYFNRRTTDSINLIEVLKNRDYLVQDYFDQDLNTWQFPLGQKLAFFTADGDPEKQSKGRNYLPQATAKSIAFLNQPSSKGFFLMVEGSQIDWGGHDNDANYIISEMLDFDKAVKEALDFAAADQNTLVVITADHETGGFAIIGGEKFGALKTGFTTEHHTPDLIPVFAFGPGAELFSGIYENTEIYKKMMRLMGKE
;
A
#
# COMPACT_ATOMS: atom_id res chain seq x y z
N MET A 1 0.89 -4.40 -4.32
CA MET A 1 -0.28 -3.52 -4.12
C MET A 1 -1.05 -4.02 -2.92
N ILE A 2 -1.45 -3.12 -2.02
CA ILE A 2 -2.09 -3.45 -0.75
C ILE A 2 -3.45 -2.76 -0.70
N GLY A 3 -4.54 -3.51 -0.60
CA GLY A 3 -5.83 -2.95 -0.17
C GLY A 3 -5.91 -3.10 1.34
N ASP A 4 -5.71 -2.03 2.11
CA ASP A 4 -5.74 -2.10 3.58
C ASP A 4 -7.12 -2.62 4.03
N GLY A 5 -7.18 -3.65 4.88
CA GLY A 5 -8.45 -4.26 5.32
C GLY A 5 -9.23 -5.04 4.24
N MET A 6 -8.67 -5.27 3.06
CA MET A 6 -9.33 -5.90 1.90
C MET A 6 -9.40 -7.45 2.01
N GLY A 7 -10.27 -7.95 2.89
CA GLY A 7 -10.63 -9.37 2.96
C GLY A 7 -11.49 -9.85 1.77
N LEU A 8 -11.82 -11.15 1.78
CA LEU A 8 -12.61 -11.77 0.70
C LEU A 8 -14.01 -11.14 0.55
N SER A 9 -14.64 -10.72 1.65
CA SER A 9 -15.96 -10.09 1.61
C SER A 9 -15.92 -8.69 0.98
N GLN A 10 -14.88 -7.91 1.25
CA GLN A 10 -14.65 -6.58 0.66
C GLN A 10 -14.46 -6.72 -0.85
N ILE A 11 -13.66 -7.69 -1.30
CA ILE A 11 -13.47 -8.03 -2.71
C ILE A 11 -14.78 -8.45 -3.35
N THR A 12 -15.51 -9.37 -2.72
CA THR A 12 -16.78 -9.89 -3.25
C THR A 12 -17.83 -8.78 -3.37
N ALA A 13 -17.88 -7.84 -2.42
CA ALA A 13 -18.79 -6.71 -2.48
C ALA A 13 -18.44 -5.75 -3.61
N GLY A 14 -17.14 -5.48 -3.84
CA GLY A 14 -16.66 -4.77 -5.01
C GLY A 14 -17.08 -5.46 -6.32
N LEU A 15 -16.80 -6.76 -6.42
CA LEU A 15 -17.13 -7.60 -7.59
C LEU A 15 -18.60 -7.52 -7.96
N TYR A 16 -19.49 -7.81 -7.01
CA TYR A 16 -20.93 -7.80 -7.27
C TYR A 16 -21.50 -6.39 -7.45
N SER A 17 -20.80 -5.35 -7.02
CA SER A 17 -21.15 -3.96 -7.29
C SER A 17 -20.60 -3.44 -8.62
N ASN A 18 -19.72 -4.20 -9.26
CA ASN A 18 -19.08 -3.87 -10.54
C ASN A 18 -19.46 -4.86 -11.65
N ASN A 19 -20.76 -5.15 -11.77
CA ASN A 19 -21.30 -6.08 -12.77
C ASN A 19 -20.66 -7.48 -12.74
N ASN A 20 -20.33 -7.97 -11.54
CA ASN A 20 -19.69 -9.26 -11.33
C ASN A 20 -18.33 -9.36 -12.06
N PHE A 21 -17.55 -8.28 -12.03
CA PHE A 21 -16.20 -8.26 -12.59
C PHE A 21 -15.23 -7.39 -11.76
N LEU A 22 -14.01 -7.89 -11.57
CA LEU A 22 -12.86 -7.11 -11.08
C LEU A 22 -11.62 -7.48 -11.88
N GLU A 23 -10.70 -6.53 -12.05
CA GLU A 23 -9.43 -6.74 -12.74
C GLU A 23 -8.54 -7.75 -12.01
N LEU A 24 -8.76 -7.93 -10.69
CA LEU A 24 -8.21 -9.04 -9.91
C LEU A 24 -8.39 -10.42 -10.57
N GLU A 25 -9.48 -10.65 -11.31
CA GLU A 25 -9.77 -11.94 -11.96
C GLU A 25 -8.75 -12.32 -13.05
N ARG A 26 -7.93 -11.37 -13.51
CA ARG A 26 -6.82 -11.64 -14.43
C ARG A 26 -5.67 -12.40 -13.76
N CYS A 27 -5.60 -12.43 -12.44
CA CYS A 27 -4.59 -13.17 -11.69
C CYS A 27 -5.00 -14.64 -11.57
N THR A 28 -4.28 -15.52 -12.26
CA THR A 28 -4.56 -16.98 -12.24
C THR A 28 -3.85 -17.73 -11.11
N HIS A 29 -2.93 -17.09 -10.41
CA HIS A 29 -2.26 -17.63 -9.23
C HIS A 29 -2.77 -16.95 -7.96
N ILE A 30 -3.44 -17.73 -7.12
CA ILE A 30 -4.12 -17.26 -5.91
C ILE A 30 -3.66 -18.08 -4.71
N GLY A 31 -3.38 -17.41 -3.61
CA GLY A 31 -3.07 -18.00 -2.31
C GLY A 31 -3.81 -17.31 -1.18
N LEU A 32 -3.56 -17.78 0.03
CA LEU A 32 -4.05 -17.18 1.26
C LEU A 32 -2.87 -17.03 2.22
N HIS A 33 -2.78 -15.90 2.92
CA HIS A 33 -1.80 -15.70 3.97
C HIS A 33 -2.44 -15.56 5.35
N LYS A 34 -1.68 -15.93 6.38
CA LYS A 34 -2.04 -15.73 7.79
C LYS A 34 -1.46 -14.40 8.27
N SER A 35 -2.35 -13.48 8.63
CA SER A 35 -2.03 -12.07 8.89
C SER A 35 -1.59 -11.78 10.32
N HIS A 36 -1.82 -12.67 11.29
CA HIS A 36 -1.56 -12.44 12.72
C HIS A 36 -0.18 -11.82 13.02
N SER A 37 -0.10 -11.00 14.07
CA SER A 37 1.15 -10.39 14.54
C SER A 37 1.93 -11.37 15.43
N ALA A 38 3.09 -10.96 15.94
CA ALA A 38 3.86 -11.76 16.88
C ALA A 38 3.27 -11.80 18.29
N ASP A 39 2.52 -10.77 18.67
CA ASP A 39 1.99 -10.54 20.03
C ASP A 39 0.47 -10.65 20.14
N ASP A 40 -0.24 -10.79 19.02
CA ASP A 40 -1.70 -10.88 18.96
C ASP A 40 -2.18 -11.78 17.80
N LEU A 41 -3.36 -12.37 17.97
CA LEU A 41 -4.07 -13.09 16.91
C LEU A 41 -4.55 -12.12 15.82
N ILE A 42 -4.93 -10.90 16.22
CA ILE A 42 -5.42 -9.85 15.32
C ILE A 42 -4.29 -8.84 15.11
N THR A 43 -3.74 -8.80 13.89
CA THR A 43 -2.70 -7.83 13.53
C THR A 43 -3.29 -6.43 13.35
N ASP A 44 -2.44 -5.41 13.48
CA ASP A 44 -2.69 -4.10 12.91
C ASP A 44 -1.91 -3.90 11.60
N SER A 45 -2.24 -2.84 10.83
CA SER A 45 -1.57 -2.51 9.57
C SER A 45 -0.05 -2.37 9.70
N ALA A 46 0.46 -1.89 10.85
CA ALA A 46 1.90 -1.72 11.07
C ALA A 46 2.64 -3.07 11.11
N ALA A 47 2.16 -4.02 11.91
CA ALA A 47 2.76 -5.35 11.96
C ALA A 47 2.52 -6.14 10.66
N GLY A 48 1.33 -6.01 10.06
CA GLY A 48 0.97 -6.64 8.80
C GLY A 48 1.89 -6.22 7.64
N ALA A 49 2.06 -4.91 7.46
CA ALA A 49 2.94 -4.36 6.43
C ALA A 49 4.42 -4.61 6.75
N THR A 50 4.82 -4.60 8.02
CA THR A 50 6.20 -4.95 8.42
C THR A 50 6.54 -6.39 8.02
N ALA A 51 5.60 -7.34 8.14
CA ALA A 51 5.84 -8.71 7.67
C ALA A 51 6.16 -8.78 6.16
N PHE A 52 5.52 -7.92 5.34
CA PHE A 52 5.81 -7.82 3.92
C PHE A 52 7.14 -7.10 3.62
N SER A 53 7.55 -6.18 4.48
CA SER A 53 8.72 -5.33 4.26
C SER A 53 10.02 -5.97 4.73
N ILE A 54 10.01 -6.75 5.83
CA ILE A 54 11.23 -7.37 6.40
C ILE A 54 11.20 -8.91 6.43
N GLY A 55 10.06 -9.54 6.12
CA GLY A 55 9.93 -11.00 6.12
C GLY A 55 9.96 -11.66 7.50
N MET A 56 9.64 -10.89 8.55
CA MET A 56 9.58 -11.33 9.94
C MET A 56 8.27 -10.86 10.58
N LYS A 57 7.74 -11.65 11.52
CA LYS A 57 6.61 -11.21 12.34
C LYS A 57 7.06 -10.06 13.25
N SER A 58 6.16 -9.10 13.45
CA SER A 58 6.38 -7.94 14.31
C SER A 58 5.26 -7.82 15.34
N ASN A 59 5.49 -7.03 16.38
CA ASN A 59 4.44 -6.69 17.35
C ASN A 59 3.52 -5.63 16.77
N ASN A 60 2.26 -5.60 17.17
CA ASN A 60 1.33 -4.55 16.75
C ASN A 60 1.91 -3.15 17.02
N LYS A 61 1.66 -2.22 16.09
CA LYS A 61 2.17 -0.83 16.06
C LYS A 61 3.64 -0.67 15.66
N TYR A 62 4.43 -1.73 15.57
CA TYR A 62 5.83 -1.63 15.19
C TYR A 62 5.97 -1.48 13.67
N LEU A 63 6.88 -0.61 13.25
CA LEU A 63 7.20 -0.34 11.86
C LEU A 63 8.65 -0.74 11.61
N GLY A 64 8.89 -1.70 10.71
CA GLY A 64 10.25 -2.10 10.31
C GLY A 64 11.10 -2.70 11.44
N LEU A 65 10.47 -3.17 12.52
CA LEU A 65 11.12 -3.86 13.65
C LEU A 65 10.64 -5.32 13.73
N ASP A 66 11.45 -6.23 14.25
CA ASP A 66 10.97 -7.57 14.64
C ASP A 66 10.20 -7.54 15.99
N SER A 67 9.74 -8.71 16.44
CA SER A 67 9.04 -8.87 17.72
C SER A 67 9.89 -8.57 18.96
N LEU A 68 11.22 -8.48 18.82
CA LEU A 68 12.14 -8.06 19.88
C LEU A 68 12.40 -6.54 19.85
N GLY A 69 11.83 -5.83 18.87
CA GLY A 69 12.02 -4.40 18.66
C GLY A 69 13.35 -4.04 18.02
N ILE A 70 14.00 -5.01 17.33
CA ILE A 70 15.24 -4.79 16.59
C ILE A 70 14.89 -4.33 15.17
N PRO A 71 15.49 -3.23 14.67
CA PRO A 71 15.26 -2.76 13.32
C PRO A 71 15.90 -3.69 12.29
N HIS A 72 15.17 -3.97 11.21
CA HIS A 72 15.64 -4.78 10.08
C HIS A 72 15.53 -4.00 8.80
N GLN A 73 16.52 -4.17 7.91
CA GLN A 73 16.48 -3.55 6.60
C GLN A 73 15.24 -4.00 5.81
N THR A 74 14.45 -3.05 5.31
CA THR A 74 13.27 -3.35 4.51
C THR A 74 13.62 -3.74 3.07
N ILE A 75 12.68 -4.37 2.35
CA ILE A 75 12.82 -4.65 0.92
C ILE A 75 13.05 -3.37 0.11
N LEU A 76 12.38 -2.27 0.46
CA LEU A 76 12.54 -0.99 -0.22
C LEU A 76 13.95 -0.45 -0.03
N GLU A 77 14.43 -0.40 1.21
CA GLU A 77 15.80 0.05 1.51
C GLU A 77 16.86 -0.84 0.87
N TYR A 78 16.63 -2.16 0.86
CA TYR A 78 17.51 -3.11 0.19
C TYR A 78 17.59 -2.82 -1.31
N LEU A 79 16.45 -2.62 -1.97
CA LEU A 79 16.39 -2.39 -3.41
C LEU A 79 16.93 -1.03 -3.82
N SER A 80 16.67 0.00 -3.02
CA SER A 80 17.28 1.33 -3.17
C SER A 80 18.82 1.24 -3.14
N LYS A 81 19.41 0.55 -2.14
CA LYS A 81 20.88 0.31 -2.08
C LYS A 81 21.42 -0.54 -3.25
N LYS A 82 20.55 -1.22 -3.98
CA LYS A 82 20.89 -2.01 -5.18
C LYS A 82 20.61 -1.25 -6.49
N ASN A 83 20.32 0.05 -6.41
CA ASN A 83 20.04 0.95 -7.52
C ASN A 83 18.77 0.57 -8.31
N TYR A 84 17.82 -0.13 -7.69
CA TYR A 84 16.45 -0.19 -8.21
C TYR A 84 15.76 1.13 -7.90
N LYS A 85 14.89 1.57 -8.81
CA LYS A 85 14.00 2.69 -8.53
C LYS A 85 12.96 2.28 -7.50
N THR A 86 12.64 3.15 -6.55
CA THR A 86 11.70 2.82 -5.47
C THR A 86 10.60 3.86 -5.35
N GLY A 87 9.37 3.40 -5.09
CA GLY A 87 8.25 4.31 -4.91
C GLY A 87 7.21 3.83 -3.91
N LEU A 88 6.54 4.80 -3.29
CA LEU A 88 5.39 4.62 -2.40
C LEU A 88 4.26 5.52 -2.87
N LEU A 89 3.08 4.94 -3.11
CA LEU A 89 1.86 5.63 -3.51
C LEU A 89 0.70 5.15 -2.63
N VAL A 90 0.05 6.06 -1.91
CA VAL A 90 -1.02 5.70 -0.97
C VAL A 90 -2.21 6.66 -1.04
N THR A 91 -3.35 6.22 -0.50
CA THR A 91 -4.56 7.05 -0.31
C THR A 91 -4.77 7.49 1.13
N SER A 92 -3.81 7.24 2.02
CA SER A 92 -3.67 7.82 3.35
C SER A 92 -2.60 8.92 3.39
N THR A 93 -2.19 9.34 4.59
CA THR A 93 -0.91 10.05 4.76
C THR A 93 0.28 9.14 4.42
N ILE A 94 1.37 9.71 3.90
CA ILE A 94 2.59 8.92 3.59
C ILE A 94 3.27 8.37 4.85
N VAL A 95 2.98 8.96 6.01
CA VAL A 95 3.46 8.54 7.34
C VAL A 95 2.52 7.55 8.03
N HIS A 96 1.44 7.12 7.37
CA HIS A 96 0.56 6.07 7.86
C HIS A 96 1.29 4.72 7.91
N ALA A 97 0.74 3.75 8.63
CA ALA A 97 1.45 2.54 8.99
C ALA A 97 1.96 1.72 7.80
N THR A 98 1.11 1.43 6.81
CA THR A 98 1.46 0.60 5.66
C THR A 98 2.62 1.18 4.84
N PRO A 99 2.61 2.45 4.38
CA PRO A 99 3.78 3.01 3.71
C PRO A 99 4.99 3.14 4.64
N ALA A 100 4.78 3.54 5.90
CA ALA A 100 5.86 3.71 6.86
C ALA A 100 6.60 2.40 7.16
N ALA A 101 5.94 1.25 7.15
CA ALA A 101 6.58 -0.04 7.39
C ALA A 101 7.66 -0.40 6.34
N PHE A 102 7.67 0.27 5.18
CA PHE A 102 8.69 0.08 4.15
C PHE A 102 9.90 1.00 4.30
N TYR A 103 9.88 2.02 5.16
CA TYR A 103 11.00 2.97 5.27
C TYR A 103 11.34 3.44 6.69
N ALA A 104 10.47 3.21 7.68
CA ALA A 104 10.61 3.71 9.04
C ALA A 104 10.88 2.57 10.03
N HIS A 105 11.53 2.91 11.14
CA HIS A 105 11.91 1.99 12.20
C HIS A 105 11.45 2.52 13.57
N GLN A 106 10.15 2.39 13.85
CA GLN A 106 9.52 2.97 15.03
C GLN A 106 8.72 1.92 15.82
N LYS A 107 8.72 2.06 17.15
CA LYS A 107 7.89 1.22 18.05
C LYS A 107 6.41 1.60 18.05
N SER A 108 6.06 2.72 17.43
CA SER A 108 4.71 3.27 17.44
C SER A 108 4.39 3.85 16.07
N ARG A 109 3.36 3.28 15.42
CA ARG A 109 2.77 3.81 14.18
C ARG A 109 2.17 5.21 14.33
N ASN A 110 1.94 5.66 15.56
CA ASN A 110 1.34 6.97 15.85
C ASN A 110 2.39 8.10 15.95
N ASP A 111 3.68 7.78 15.91
CA ASP A 111 4.75 8.76 16.03
C ASP A 111 5.03 9.44 14.67
N TYR A 112 3.99 10.00 14.03
CA TYR A 112 4.02 10.50 12.64
C TYR A 112 5.15 11.48 12.33
N GLU A 113 5.50 12.37 13.25
CA GLU A 113 6.63 13.28 13.03
C GLU A 113 7.99 12.58 13.10
N LYS A 114 8.15 11.52 13.91
CA LYS A 114 9.36 10.69 13.90
C LYS A 114 9.43 9.81 12.65
N ILE A 115 8.28 9.28 12.23
CA ILE A 115 8.16 8.54 10.97
C ILE A 115 8.54 9.46 9.80
N ALA A 116 8.11 10.72 9.79
CA ALA A 116 8.52 11.69 8.78
C ALA A 116 10.05 11.94 8.79
N VAL A 117 10.68 11.92 9.97
CA VAL A 117 12.15 12.01 10.10
C VAL A 117 12.83 10.76 9.54
N ASP A 118 12.34 9.56 9.84
CA ASP A 118 12.92 8.32 9.30
C ASP A 118 12.88 8.26 7.77
N LEU A 119 11.87 8.85 7.14
CA LEU A 119 11.82 8.98 5.69
C LEU A 119 13.04 9.72 5.13
N MET A 120 13.61 10.67 5.89
CA MET A 120 14.84 11.36 5.50
C MET A 120 16.08 10.48 5.63
N ALA A 121 16.03 9.32 6.29
CA ALA A 121 17.14 8.37 6.30
C ALA A 121 17.12 7.45 5.06
N THR A 122 15.97 7.33 4.41
CA THR A 122 15.74 6.41 3.29
C THR A 122 15.83 7.13 1.95
N ASP A 123 16.34 6.43 0.93
CA ASP A 123 16.44 6.97 -0.41
C ASP A 123 15.32 6.41 -1.32
N VAL A 124 14.22 7.17 -1.44
CA VAL A 124 13.01 6.78 -2.20
C VAL A 124 12.82 7.67 -3.42
N ASP A 125 12.75 7.14 -4.64
CA ASP A 125 12.65 7.99 -5.84
C ASP A 125 11.29 8.69 -5.99
N LEU A 126 10.21 8.06 -5.53
CA LEU A 126 8.85 8.57 -5.67
C LEU A 126 8.02 8.40 -4.39
N LEU A 127 7.44 9.49 -3.91
CA LEU A 127 6.54 9.51 -2.76
C LEU A 127 5.25 10.22 -3.14
N ILE A 128 4.11 9.56 -2.98
CA ILE A 128 2.79 10.15 -3.22
C ILE A 128 1.84 9.76 -2.09
N GLY A 129 1.34 10.75 -1.36
CA GLY A 129 0.39 10.53 -0.26
C GLY A 129 0.04 11.83 0.45
N GLY A 130 -0.89 11.79 1.40
CA GLY A 130 -1.24 12.95 2.21
C GLY A 130 -0.19 13.25 3.30
N GLY A 131 -0.55 14.15 4.22
CA GLY A 131 0.20 14.37 5.46
C GLY A 131 1.26 15.46 5.40
N LYS A 132 1.13 16.44 4.49
CA LYS A 132 2.06 17.59 4.38
C LYS A 132 2.34 18.25 5.72
N LYS A 133 1.34 18.37 6.60
CA LYS A 133 1.48 19.00 7.93
C LYS A 133 2.58 18.36 8.79
N TYR A 134 2.83 17.06 8.65
CA TYR A 134 3.87 16.34 9.40
C TYR A 134 5.29 16.63 8.90
N PHE A 135 5.43 17.36 7.78
CA PHE A 135 6.73 17.71 7.20
C PHE A 135 7.08 19.18 7.44
N ASN A 136 6.11 20.10 7.44
CA ASN A 136 6.37 21.54 7.50
C ASN A 136 5.73 22.28 8.69
N ARG A 137 4.82 21.65 9.42
CA ARG A 137 4.15 22.23 10.61
C ARG A 137 4.27 21.28 11.80
N ARG A 138 5.52 20.87 12.01
CA ARG A 138 5.92 19.94 13.05
C ARG A 138 5.87 20.61 14.42
N THR A 139 5.53 19.81 15.43
CA THR A 139 5.37 20.22 16.82
C THR A 139 6.48 19.68 17.72
N THR A 140 7.19 18.63 17.28
CA THR A 140 8.31 18.05 18.02
C THR A 140 9.61 18.85 17.88
N ASP A 141 9.74 19.63 16.80
CA ASP A 141 10.89 20.50 16.51
C ASP A 141 10.49 21.63 15.54
N SER A 142 11.45 22.48 15.15
CA SER A 142 11.25 23.56 14.17
C SER A 142 11.81 23.25 12.78
N ILE A 143 12.05 21.97 12.46
CA ILE A 143 12.67 21.56 11.19
C ILE A 143 11.58 21.47 10.12
N ASN A 144 11.81 22.13 8.98
CA ASN A 144 11.00 21.94 7.80
C ASN A 144 11.58 20.83 6.91
N LEU A 145 10.97 19.64 6.98
CA LEU A 145 11.40 18.47 6.21
C LEU A 145 11.15 18.61 4.71
N ILE A 146 10.27 19.51 4.27
CA ILE A 146 10.13 19.82 2.83
C ILE A 146 11.43 20.45 2.30
N GLU A 147 12.07 21.32 3.06
CA GLU A 147 13.36 21.91 2.66
C GLU A 147 14.48 20.87 2.73
N VAL A 148 14.41 19.91 3.66
CA VAL A 148 15.34 18.77 3.70
C VAL A 148 15.19 17.91 2.44
N LEU A 149 13.96 17.60 2.00
CA LEU A 149 13.69 16.88 0.75
C LEU A 149 14.25 17.63 -0.47
N LYS A 150 14.00 18.93 -0.59
CA LYS A 150 14.53 19.76 -1.68
C LYS A 150 16.06 19.74 -1.72
N ASN A 151 16.71 19.84 -0.56
CA ASN A 151 18.18 19.75 -0.46
C ASN A 151 18.72 18.35 -0.82
N ARG A 152 17.86 17.33 -0.84
CA ARG A 152 18.17 15.95 -1.27
C ARG A 152 17.74 15.66 -2.71
N ASP A 153 17.56 16.70 -3.52
CA ASP A 153 17.19 16.60 -4.94
C ASP A 153 15.80 16.00 -5.17
N TYR A 154 14.84 16.30 -4.28
CA TYR A 154 13.43 16.08 -4.56
C TYR A 154 12.80 17.33 -5.15
N LEU A 155 12.07 17.15 -6.24
CA LEU A 155 10.97 18.03 -6.57
C LEU A 155 9.83 17.76 -5.57
N VAL A 156 9.49 18.75 -4.76
CA VAL A 156 8.33 18.67 -3.86
C VAL A 156 7.19 19.49 -4.43
N GLN A 157 6.06 18.85 -4.66
CA GLN A 157 4.81 19.46 -5.13
C GLN A 157 3.66 19.04 -4.21
N ASP A 158 2.56 19.78 -4.26
CA ASP A 158 1.36 19.41 -3.53
C ASP A 158 0.05 19.70 -4.28
N TYR A 159 -1.05 19.37 -3.61
CA TYR A 159 -2.42 19.50 -4.09
C TYR A 159 -2.87 20.93 -4.43
N PHE A 160 -2.12 21.98 -4.05
CA PHE A 160 -2.34 23.35 -4.54
C PHE A 160 -1.54 23.65 -5.81
N ASP A 161 -0.37 23.04 -5.97
CA ASP A 161 0.56 23.38 -7.05
C ASP A 161 0.17 22.72 -8.38
N GLN A 162 -0.27 21.46 -8.33
CA GLN A 162 -0.54 20.65 -9.53
C GLN A 162 -1.74 19.71 -9.30
N ASP A 163 -2.49 19.44 -10.36
CA ASP A 163 -3.46 18.35 -10.37
C ASP A 163 -2.77 17.04 -10.77
N LEU A 164 -2.70 16.10 -9.83
CA LEU A 164 -2.04 14.80 -10.01
C LEU A 164 -2.58 14.01 -11.21
N ASN A 165 -3.84 14.22 -11.60
CA ASN A 165 -4.44 13.54 -12.74
C ASN A 165 -3.93 14.04 -14.08
N THR A 166 -3.59 15.32 -14.19
CA THR A 166 -3.19 15.95 -15.46
C THR A 166 -1.69 16.25 -15.53
N TRP A 167 -1.04 16.45 -14.39
CA TRP A 167 0.37 16.81 -14.32
C TRP A 167 1.30 15.68 -14.76
N GLN A 168 2.32 16.01 -15.56
CA GLN A 168 3.31 15.04 -16.03
C GLN A 168 4.53 15.07 -15.11
N PHE A 169 4.93 13.91 -14.61
CA PHE A 169 6.05 13.82 -13.66
C PHE A 169 7.36 14.11 -14.38
N PRO A 170 8.14 15.09 -13.93
CA PRO A 170 9.42 15.40 -14.55
C PRO A 170 10.41 14.27 -14.28
N LEU A 171 11.09 13.82 -15.33
CA LEU A 171 12.09 12.76 -15.23
C LEU A 171 13.45 13.32 -14.80
N GLY A 172 14.28 12.48 -14.18
CA GLY A 172 15.67 12.82 -13.84
C GLY A 172 15.87 13.43 -12.46
N GLN A 173 14.79 13.65 -11.70
CA GLN A 173 14.82 14.11 -10.30
C GLN A 173 13.88 13.25 -9.46
N LYS A 174 14.12 13.13 -8.15
CA LYS A 174 13.19 12.45 -7.24
C LYS A 174 11.93 13.29 -7.05
N LEU A 175 10.81 12.66 -6.74
CA LEU A 175 9.52 13.34 -6.62
C LEU A 175 8.84 13.00 -5.30
N ALA A 176 8.44 14.04 -4.55
CA ALA A 176 7.50 13.93 -3.45
C ALA A 176 6.27 14.77 -3.77
N PHE A 177 5.10 14.13 -3.82
CA PHE A 177 3.82 14.77 -4.07
C PHE A 177 2.89 14.61 -2.86
N PHE A 178 2.55 15.71 -2.21
CA PHE A 178 1.57 15.70 -1.13
C PHE A 178 0.14 15.87 -1.65
N THR A 179 -0.69 14.83 -1.55
CA THR A 179 -2.07 14.84 -2.07
C THR A 179 -3.07 15.53 -1.15
N ALA A 180 -2.70 15.75 0.12
CA ALA A 180 -3.50 16.44 1.12
C ALA A 180 -2.61 16.94 2.27
N ASP A 181 -3.15 17.88 3.05
CA ASP A 181 -2.48 18.38 4.25
C ASP A 181 -2.42 17.36 5.38
N GLY A 182 -3.53 16.66 5.61
CA GLY A 182 -3.66 15.49 6.47
C GLY A 182 -3.99 14.27 5.64
N ASP A 183 -5.02 13.53 6.04
CA ASP A 183 -5.54 12.42 5.27
C ASP A 183 -6.24 12.90 3.98
N PRO A 184 -6.03 12.24 2.84
CA PRO A 184 -6.81 12.48 1.63
C PRO A 184 -8.30 12.18 1.85
N GLU A 185 -9.16 12.86 1.11
CA GLU A 185 -10.61 12.61 1.13
C GLU A 185 -10.98 11.19 0.69
N LYS A 186 -12.17 10.73 1.09
CA LYS A 186 -12.75 9.46 0.62
C LYS A 186 -12.97 9.49 -0.91
N GLN A 187 -12.91 8.35 -1.56
CA GLN A 187 -13.26 8.20 -2.99
C GLN A 187 -14.66 8.75 -3.26
N SER A 188 -15.63 8.37 -2.44
CA SER A 188 -17.02 8.83 -2.52
C SER A 188 -17.20 10.33 -2.26
N LYS A 189 -16.16 11.03 -1.80
CA LYS A 189 -16.10 12.48 -1.59
C LYS A 189 -15.27 13.22 -2.64
N GLY A 190 -14.79 12.53 -3.68
CA GLY A 190 -14.18 13.15 -4.85
C GLY A 190 -12.70 12.84 -5.07
N ARG A 191 -12.04 12.09 -4.17
CA ARG A 191 -10.69 11.58 -4.43
C ARG A 191 -10.72 10.64 -5.65
N ASN A 192 -9.86 10.90 -6.65
CA ASN A 192 -9.91 10.18 -7.93
C ASN A 192 -8.51 9.88 -8.53
N TYR A 193 -7.45 10.02 -7.75
CA TYR A 193 -6.09 10.00 -8.29
C TYR A 193 -5.42 8.63 -8.33
N LEU A 194 -5.87 7.64 -7.56
CA LEU A 194 -5.09 6.40 -7.35
C LEU A 194 -4.78 5.64 -8.64
N PRO A 195 -5.72 5.44 -9.59
CA PRO A 195 -5.41 4.74 -10.84
C PRO A 195 -4.41 5.51 -11.70
N GLN A 196 -4.67 6.81 -11.91
CA GLN A 196 -3.84 7.66 -12.74
C GLN A 196 -2.44 7.86 -12.14
N ALA A 197 -2.35 7.98 -10.82
CA ALA A 197 -1.10 8.05 -10.08
C ALA A 197 -0.32 6.73 -10.17
N THR A 198 -1.00 5.58 -10.18
CA THR A 198 -0.35 4.27 -10.37
C THR A 198 0.31 4.19 -11.74
N ALA A 199 -0.42 4.48 -12.81
CA ALA A 199 0.12 4.50 -14.17
C ALA A 199 1.31 5.45 -14.31
N LYS A 200 1.20 6.66 -13.77
CA LYS A 200 2.30 7.65 -13.79
C LYS A 200 3.49 7.26 -12.94
N SER A 201 3.26 6.63 -11.79
CA SER A 201 4.33 6.13 -10.91
C SER A 201 5.14 5.04 -11.60
N ILE A 202 4.45 4.09 -12.25
CA ILE A 202 5.09 3.05 -13.06
C ILE A 202 5.91 3.67 -14.18
N ALA A 203 5.33 4.60 -14.96
CA ALA A 203 6.05 5.28 -16.04
C ALA A 203 7.27 6.08 -15.54
N PHE A 204 7.14 6.75 -14.39
CA PHE A 204 8.22 7.51 -13.79
C PHE A 204 9.38 6.61 -13.31
N LEU A 205 9.07 5.47 -12.67
CA LEU A 205 10.08 4.56 -12.13
C LEU A 205 10.69 3.65 -13.20
N ASN A 206 9.93 3.27 -14.24
CA ASN A 206 10.37 2.40 -15.31
C ASN A 206 11.23 3.15 -16.36
N GLN A 207 12.39 3.63 -15.92
CA GLN A 207 13.33 4.33 -16.80
C GLN A 207 14.33 3.35 -17.44
N PRO A 208 14.70 3.52 -18.72
CA PRO A 208 15.63 2.62 -19.42
C PRO A 208 17.00 2.46 -18.76
N SER A 209 17.44 3.45 -17.98
CA SER A 209 18.73 3.42 -17.26
C SER A 209 18.64 2.76 -15.88
N SER A 210 17.44 2.35 -15.43
CA SER A 210 17.24 1.71 -14.14
C SER A 210 17.52 0.21 -14.21
N LYS A 211 17.83 -0.39 -13.06
CA LYS A 211 17.88 -1.85 -12.90
C LYS A 211 16.48 -2.51 -12.91
N GLY A 212 15.42 -1.71 -13.06
CA GLY A 212 14.05 -2.03 -12.71
C GLY A 212 13.59 -1.22 -11.50
N PHE A 213 12.38 -1.49 -11.01
CA PHE A 213 11.79 -0.75 -9.91
C PHE A 213 11.01 -1.63 -8.91
N PHE A 214 10.80 -1.07 -7.73
CA PHE A 214 9.86 -1.57 -6.72
C PHE A 214 8.87 -0.45 -6.38
N LEU A 215 7.58 -0.76 -6.50
CA LEU A 215 6.51 0.18 -6.21
C LEU A 215 5.51 -0.47 -5.25
N MET A 216 5.30 0.15 -4.10
CA MET A 216 4.19 -0.19 -3.21
C MET A 216 3.06 0.82 -3.46
N VAL A 217 1.90 0.30 -3.88
CA VAL A 217 0.66 1.05 -4.05
C VAL A 217 -0.34 0.58 -3.01
N GLU A 218 -0.97 1.51 -2.31
CA GLU A 218 -1.99 1.23 -1.29
C GLU A 218 -3.34 1.89 -1.61
N GLY A 219 -4.40 1.08 -1.62
CA GLY A 219 -5.78 1.55 -1.44
C GLY A 219 -6.08 1.55 0.06
N SER A 220 -5.69 2.63 0.74
CA SER A 220 -5.58 2.70 2.20
C SER A 220 -6.92 2.78 2.95
N GLN A 221 -7.99 3.20 2.28
CA GLN A 221 -9.24 3.58 2.94
C GLN A 221 -10.34 2.51 2.87
N ILE A 222 -10.07 1.34 2.26
CA ILE A 222 -10.97 0.17 2.34
C ILE A 222 -11.16 -0.22 3.81
N ASP A 223 -10.05 -0.30 4.55
CA ASP A 223 -9.99 -0.48 6.00
C ASP A 223 -10.83 0.54 6.78
N TRP A 224 -10.71 1.82 6.45
CA TRP A 224 -11.47 2.88 7.12
C TRP A 224 -12.97 2.71 6.91
N GLY A 225 -13.40 2.23 5.73
CA GLY A 225 -14.79 1.82 5.50
C GLY A 225 -15.22 0.64 6.36
N GLY A 226 -14.32 -0.32 6.59
CA GLY A 226 -14.52 -1.43 7.52
C GLY A 226 -14.69 -0.95 8.96
N HIS A 227 -13.81 -0.08 9.44
CA HIS A 227 -13.91 0.53 10.77
C HIS A 227 -15.20 1.35 10.96
N ASP A 228 -15.59 2.11 9.93
CA ASP A 228 -16.84 2.90 9.93
C ASP A 228 -18.11 2.02 9.79
N ASN A 229 -17.97 0.70 9.57
CA ASN A 229 -19.05 -0.21 9.19
C ASN A 229 -19.90 0.32 8.02
N ASP A 230 -19.24 0.96 7.05
CA ASP A 230 -19.87 1.60 5.89
C ASP A 230 -19.55 0.81 4.62
N ALA A 231 -20.53 0.00 4.18
CA ALA A 231 -20.39 -0.81 2.98
C ALA A 231 -20.21 0.03 1.70
N ASN A 232 -20.82 1.21 1.59
CA ASN A 232 -20.64 2.06 0.41
C ASN A 232 -19.22 2.62 0.36
N TYR A 233 -18.66 2.95 1.52
CA TYR A 233 -17.29 3.41 1.63
C TYR A 233 -16.32 2.31 1.20
N ILE A 234 -16.45 1.10 1.77
CA ILE A 234 -15.67 -0.09 1.36
C ILE A 234 -15.74 -0.33 -0.14
N ILE A 235 -16.96 -0.38 -0.70
CA ILE A 235 -17.17 -0.66 -2.12
C ILE A 235 -16.53 0.44 -2.97
N SER A 236 -16.73 1.71 -2.65
CA SER A 236 -16.17 2.83 -3.41
C SER A 236 -14.64 2.81 -3.45
N GLU A 237 -13.99 2.50 -2.32
CA GLU A 237 -12.53 2.39 -2.22
C GLU A 237 -12.00 1.14 -2.93
N MET A 238 -12.71 0.01 -2.82
CA MET A 238 -12.34 -1.22 -3.51
C MET A 238 -12.38 -1.05 -5.04
N LEU A 239 -13.39 -0.35 -5.56
CA LEU A 239 -13.49 -0.08 -7.00
C LEU A 239 -12.43 0.90 -7.51
N ASP A 240 -11.97 1.83 -6.67
CA ASP A 240 -10.84 2.71 -7.01
C ASP A 240 -9.51 1.96 -6.96
N PHE A 241 -9.33 1.07 -5.99
CA PHE A 241 -8.18 0.19 -5.92
C PHE A 241 -8.12 -0.79 -7.09
N ASP A 242 -9.24 -1.39 -7.51
CA ASP A 242 -9.29 -2.31 -8.66
C ASP A 242 -8.93 -1.61 -9.98
N LYS A 243 -9.32 -0.34 -10.15
CA LYS A 243 -8.86 0.47 -11.29
C LYS A 243 -7.35 0.71 -11.25
N ALA A 244 -6.74 0.85 -10.07
CA ALA A 244 -5.30 0.93 -9.95
C ALA A 244 -4.61 -0.41 -10.22
N VAL A 245 -5.23 -1.51 -9.80
CA VAL A 245 -4.81 -2.88 -10.14
C VAL A 245 -4.77 -3.05 -11.65
N LYS A 246 -5.80 -2.58 -12.36
CA LYS A 246 -5.84 -2.58 -13.82
C LYS A 246 -4.58 -1.97 -14.44
N GLU A 247 -4.19 -0.77 -14.02
CA GLU A 247 -3.04 -0.06 -14.57
C GLU A 247 -1.73 -0.83 -14.33
N ALA A 248 -1.58 -1.45 -13.16
CA ALA A 248 -0.42 -2.30 -12.86
C ALA A 248 -0.40 -3.58 -13.70
N LEU A 249 -1.55 -4.26 -13.86
CA LEU A 249 -1.65 -5.49 -14.64
C LEU A 249 -1.50 -5.25 -16.14
N ASP A 250 -2.00 -4.12 -16.66
CA ASP A 250 -1.82 -3.72 -18.06
C ASP A 250 -0.34 -3.49 -18.37
N PHE A 251 0.37 -2.78 -17.49
CA PHE A 251 1.81 -2.62 -17.61
C PHE A 251 2.53 -3.97 -17.54
N ALA A 252 2.23 -4.80 -16.53
CA ALA A 252 2.92 -6.08 -16.36
C ALA A 252 2.69 -7.04 -17.53
N ALA A 253 1.49 -7.05 -18.11
CA ALA A 253 1.19 -7.85 -19.30
C ALA A 253 1.98 -7.39 -20.53
N ALA A 254 2.21 -6.08 -20.68
CA ALA A 254 2.99 -5.52 -21.77
C ALA A 254 4.51 -5.71 -21.57
N ASP A 255 4.99 -5.53 -20.34
CA ASP A 255 6.41 -5.59 -19.98
C ASP A 255 6.94 -7.04 -19.92
N GLN A 256 6.09 -7.99 -19.54
CA GLN A 256 6.40 -9.43 -19.39
C GLN A 256 7.51 -9.79 -18.39
N ASN A 257 8.16 -8.79 -17.77
CA ASN A 257 9.23 -8.95 -16.78
C ASN A 257 8.83 -8.43 -15.40
N THR A 258 7.57 -8.00 -15.24
CA THR A 258 7.05 -7.40 -14.01
C THR A 258 6.16 -8.39 -13.27
N LEU A 259 6.48 -8.62 -12.00
CA LEU A 259 5.61 -9.31 -11.05
C LEU A 259 4.69 -8.28 -10.37
N VAL A 260 3.39 -8.56 -10.34
CA VAL A 260 2.41 -7.84 -9.55
C VAL A 260 1.86 -8.77 -8.48
N VAL A 261 2.00 -8.39 -7.21
CA VAL A 261 1.39 -9.07 -6.05
C VAL A 261 0.34 -8.14 -5.45
N ILE A 262 -0.88 -8.63 -5.28
CA ILE A 262 -2.01 -7.89 -4.73
C ILE A 262 -2.55 -8.66 -3.52
N THR A 263 -2.67 -7.98 -2.38
CA THR A 263 -3.10 -8.58 -1.11
C THR A 263 -3.69 -7.50 -0.19
N ALA A 264 -4.18 -7.89 0.98
CA ALA A 264 -4.33 -7.00 2.13
C ALA A 264 -3.29 -7.34 3.21
N ASP A 265 -3.18 -6.47 4.20
CA ASP A 265 -2.52 -6.68 5.48
C ASP A 265 -3.40 -7.49 6.46
N HIS A 266 -4.70 -7.19 6.53
CA HIS A 266 -5.73 -7.90 7.30
C HIS A 266 -7.14 -7.72 6.68
N GLU A 267 -8.17 -8.25 7.34
CA GLU A 267 -9.58 -7.99 7.07
C GLU A 267 -10.11 -7.00 8.12
N THR A 268 -11.06 -6.15 7.74
CA THR A 268 -11.65 -5.17 8.66
C THR A 268 -13.17 -5.15 8.67
N GLY A 269 -13.74 -5.21 9.88
CA GLY A 269 -15.17 -5.07 10.16
C GLY A 269 -15.89 -6.42 10.39
N GLY A 270 -15.22 -7.55 10.11
CA GLY A 270 -15.91 -8.83 9.96
C GLY A 270 -17.05 -8.69 8.95
N PHE A 271 -16.73 -8.02 7.84
CA PHE A 271 -17.69 -7.62 6.84
C PHE A 271 -18.22 -8.85 6.13
N ALA A 272 -19.52 -8.91 5.92
CA ALA A 272 -20.17 -10.04 5.27
C ALA A 272 -21.29 -9.59 4.33
N ILE A 273 -21.42 -10.31 3.22
CA ILE A 273 -22.60 -10.23 2.35
C ILE A 273 -23.60 -11.25 2.87
N ILE A 274 -24.70 -10.77 3.43
CA ILE A 274 -25.72 -11.59 4.12
C ILE A 274 -27.01 -11.74 3.29
N GLY A 275 -27.03 -11.17 2.07
CA GLY A 275 -28.12 -11.28 1.11
C GLY A 275 -27.99 -10.24 0.01
N GLY A 276 -29.04 -10.10 -0.79
CA GLY A 276 -29.12 -9.12 -1.88
C GLY A 276 -30.16 -9.55 -2.91
N GLU A 277 -30.75 -8.58 -3.61
CA GLU A 277 -31.79 -8.86 -4.62
C GLU A 277 -31.17 -9.11 -6.01
N LYS A 278 -30.08 -8.39 -6.33
CA LYS A 278 -29.37 -8.44 -7.61
C LYS A 278 -27.97 -7.84 -7.48
N PHE A 279 -27.12 -8.01 -8.50
CA PHE A 279 -25.84 -7.30 -8.61
C PHE A 279 -26.04 -5.78 -8.42
N GLY A 280 -25.17 -5.16 -7.63
CA GLY A 280 -25.25 -3.75 -7.21
C GLY A 280 -26.28 -3.44 -6.11
N ALA A 281 -27.03 -4.43 -5.60
CA ALA A 281 -28.01 -4.27 -4.52
C ALA A 281 -27.77 -5.31 -3.41
N LEU A 282 -26.64 -5.15 -2.71
CA LEU A 282 -26.19 -6.06 -1.67
C LEU A 282 -26.82 -5.73 -0.32
N LYS A 283 -27.15 -6.77 0.46
CA LYS A 283 -27.40 -6.66 1.89
C LYS A 283 -26.16 -7.11 2.64
N THR A 284 -25.59 -6.22 3.42
CA THR A 284 -24.33 -6.45 4.12
C THR A 284 -24.51 -6.40 5.64
N GLY A 285 -23.54 -6.92 6.37
CA GLY A 285 -23.46 -6.86 7.83
C GLY A 285 -22.01 -6.81 8.30
N PHE A 286 -21.84 -6.42 9.56
CA PHE A 286 -20.55 -6.27 10.23
C PHE A 286 -20.63 -6.94 11.60
N THR A 287 -19.55 -7.56 12.04
CA THR A 287 -19.48 -8.19 13.37
C THR A 287 -18.63 -7.40 14.37
N THR A 288 -17.86 -6.43 13.90
CA THR A 288 -16.95 -5.62 14.73
C THR A 288 -16.64 -4.29 14.04
N GLU A 289 -16.13 -3.30 14.77
CA GLU A 289 -15.52 -2.07 14.22
C GLU A 289 -13.99 -2.20 14.17
N HIS A 290 -13.45 -3.42 14.23
CA HIS A 290 -12.02 -3.71 14.30
C HIS A 290 -11.62 -4.74 13.23
N HIS A 291 -10.32 -5.04 13.15
CA HIS A 291 -9.82 -6.08 12.26
C HIS A 291 -10.28 -7.48 12.72
N THR A 292 -10.23 -8.44 11.81
CA THR A 292 -10.42 -9.86 12.12
C THR A 292 -9.21 -10.70 11.70
N PRO A 293 -9.02 -11.90 12.28
CA PRO A 293 -7.87 -12.75 11.97
C PRO A 293 -8.11 -13.65 10.74
N ASP A 294 -9.05 -13.28 9.87
CA ASP A 294 -9.39 -14.05 8.68
C ASP A 294 -8.17 -14.21 7.75
N LEU A 295 -8.12 -15.34 7.05
CA LEU A 295 -7.11 -15.56 6.03
C LEU A 295 -7.27 -14.55 4.90
N ILE A 296 -6.15 -14.00 4.46
CA ILE A 296 -6.16 -12.89 3.50
C ILE A 296 -5.73 -13.38 2.13
N PRO A 297 -6.47 -13.05 1.06
CA PRO A 297 -6.14 -13.49 -0.28
C PRO A 297 -4.91 -12.78 -0.84
N VAL A 298 -4.09 -13.54 -1.57
CA VAL A 298 -2.97 -13.04 -2.35
C VAL A 298 -3.21 -13.41 -3.81
N PHE A 299 -3.23 -12.41 -4.68
CA PHE A 299 -3.33 -12.55 -6.12
C PHE A 299 -1.98 -12.19 -6.73
N ALA A 300 -1.49 -13.00 -7.67
CA ALA A 300 -0.23 -12.73 -8.35
C ALA A 300 -0.36 -12.83 -9.87
N PHE A 301 0.37 -11.97 -10.57
CA PHE A 301 0.44 -11.91 -12.03
C PHE A 301 1.87 -11.63 -12.50
N GLY A 302 2.28 -12.27 -13.60
CA GLY A 302 3.62 -12.10 -14.17
C GLY A 302 4.63 -13.16 -13.73
N PRO A 303 5.94 -12.97 -14.00
CA PRO A 303 6.97 -13.96 -13.72
C PRO A 303 7.06 -14.33 -12.23
N GLY A 304 7.03 -15.63 -11.93
CA GLY A 304 7.13 -16.15 -10.55
C GLY A 304 5.82 -16.11 -9.76
N ALA A 305 4.70 -15.71 -10.38
CA ALA A 305 3.39 -15.65 -9.74
C ALA A 305 2.94 -16.99 -9.14
N GLU A 306 3.38 -18.12 -9.70
CA GLU A 306 3.08 -19.46 -9.21
C GLU A 306 3.60 -19.71 -7.77
N LEU A 307 4.61 -18.96 -7.31
CA LEU A 307 5.11 -19.05 -5.94
C LEU A 307 4.10 -18.57 -4.90
N PHE A 308 3.08 -17.79 -5.30
CA PHE A 308 2.09 -17.20 -4.41
C PHE A 308 0.84 -18.06 -4.24
N SER A 309 0.82 -19.29 -4.75
CA SER A 309 -0.28 -20.23 -4.51
C SER A 309 -0.17 -20.96 -3.17
N GLY A 310 -1.31 -21.40 -2.62
CA GLY A 310 -1.39 -22.15 -1.35
C GLY A 310 -1.61 -21.27 -0.12
N ILE A 311 -1.51 -21.87 1.07
CA ILE A 311 -1.70 -21.19 2.37
C ILE A 311 -0.35 -21.05 3.08
N TYR A 312 0.03 -19.84 3.49
CA TYR A 312 1.35 -19.55 4.08
C TYR A 312 1.32 -18.40 5.09
N GLU A 313 2.43 -18.13 5.78
CA GLU A 313 2.59 -16.96 6.64
C GLU A 313 2.78 -15.68 5.81
N ASN A 314 2.22 -14.55 6.24
CA ASN A 314 2.40 -13.25 5.56
C ASN A 314 3.88 -12.88 5.30
N THR A 315 4.79 -13.35 6.16
CA THR A 315 6.25 -13.19 6.00
C THR A 315 6.83 -13.87 4.77
N GLU A 316 6.18 -14.91 4.23
CA GLU A 316 6.63 -15.59 3.02
C GLU A 316 6.49 -14.71 1.77
N ILE A 317 5.64 -13.68 1.78
CA ILE A 317 5.51 -12.74 0.65
C ILE A 317 6.85 -12.05 0.40
N TYR A 318 7.51 -11.54 1.46
CA TYR A 318 8.85 -10.98 1.38
C TYR A 318 9.84 -11.99 0.79
N LYS A 319 9.90 -13.21 1.36
CA LYS A 319 10.88 -14.23 0.95
C LYS A 319 10.71 -14.64 -0.51
N LYS A 320 9.47 -14.79 -0.97
CA LYS A 320 9.15 -15.09 -2.37
C LYS A 320 9.58 -13.96 -3.30
N MET A 321 9.34 -12.69 -2.94
CA MET A 321 9.83 -11.54 -3.71
C MET A 321 11.37 -11.52 -3.77
N MET A 322 12.05 -11.72 -2.64
CA MET A 322 13.52 -11.73 -2.57
C MET A 322 14.14 -12.87 -3.41
N ARG A 323 13.54 -14.07 -3.36
CA ARG A 323 13.93 -15.23 -4.18
C ARG A 323 13.87 -14.92 -5.66
N LEU A 324 12.78 -14.32 -6.13
CA LEU A 324 12.61 -13.93 -7.54
C LEU A 324 13.60 -12.84 -7.98
N MET A 325 14.09 -12.03 -7.04
CA MET A 325 15.13 -11.03 -7.27
C MET A 325 16.57 -11.60 -7.19
N GLY A 326 16.72 -12.93 -7.10
CA GLY A 326 18.00 -13.63 -7.10
C GLY A 326 18.68 -13.71 -5.73
N LYS A 327 17.92 -13.60 -4.64
CA LYS A 327 18.42 -13.76 -3.28
C LYS A 327 17.60 -14.85 -2.56
N GLU A 328 18.24 -16.00 -2.38
CA GLU A 328 17.73 -17.29 -1.84
C GLU A 328 17.21 -18.28 -2.88
#